data_AF-A0A520QYR6-F1
#
_entry.id   AF-A0A520QYR6-F1
#
_cell.length_a   1.000
_cell.length_b   1.000
_cell.length_c   1.000
_cell.angle_alpha   90.00
_cell.angle_beta   90.00
_cell.angle_gamma   90.00
#
_symmetry.space_group_name_H-M   'P 1'
#
loop_
_entity.id
_entity.type
_entity.pdbx_description
1 polymer ?
#
loop_
_entity_poly.entity_id
_entity_poly.type
_entity_poly.pdbx_seq_one_letter_code
_entity_poly.pdbx_strand_id
1 'polypeptide(L)'
;MRDLEIDRSKLHQVVGWLAERMSQIKLQGEALRDGALRDLLELETLSIGVHGKQRLWRSLSAIRDGHPALQALDLDALLETGERQLEIVERHRRAAVARAFLEGSAAAPDPA
;
A
#
# COMPACT_ATOMS: atom_id res chain seq x y z
N MET A 1 8.79 -36.98 -14.92
CA MET A 1 8.38 -35.95 -13.94
C MET A 1 7.47 -35.01 -14.69
N ARG A 2 6.19 -34.93 -14.29
CA ARG A 2 5.18 -34.11 -14.98
C ARG A 2 5.55 -32.65 -14.79
N ASP A 3 5.83 -32.02 -15.93
CA ASP A 3 6.09 -30.60 -16.08
C ASP A 3 4.91 -29.84 -15.46
N LEU A 4 5.19 -29.03 -14.44
CA LEU A 4 4.22 -28.12 -13.85
C LEU A 4 4.02 -26.98 -14.84
N GLU A 5 3.34 -27.33 -15.93
CA GLU A 5 2.68 -26.43 -16.86
C GLU A 5 1.49 -25.79 -16.12
N ILE A 6 1.78 -25.11 -15.00
CA ILE A 6 0.94 -24.04 -14.51
C ILE A 6 1.05 -22.96 -15.57
N ASP A 7 0.21 -23.17 -16.57
CA ASP A 7 -0.14 -22.36 -17.72
C ASP A 7 0.49 -20.97 -17.65
N ARG A 8 1.60 -20.80 -18.37
CA ARG A 8 2.38 -19.55 -18.45
C ARG A 8 1.46 -18.34 -18.74
N SER A 9 0.33 -18.61 -19.40
CA SER A 9 -0.79 -17.70 -19.66
C SER A 9 -1.48 -17.17 -18.39
N LYS A 10 -1.80 -18.06 -17.43
CA LYS A 10 -2.51 -17.69 -16.19
C LYS A 10 -1.67 -16.77 -15.31
N LEU A 11 -0.35 -17.02 -15.22
CA LEU A 11 0.53 -16.16 -14.42
C LEU A 11 0.65 -14.75 -15.02
N HIS A 12 0.79 -14.63 -16.35
CA HIS A 12 0.79 -13.33 -17.03
C HIS A 12 -0.51 -12.57 -16.79
N GLN A 13 -1.65 -13.25 -16.92
CA GLN A 13 -2.96 -12.66 -16.68
C GLN A 13 -3.14 -12.20 -15.24
N VAL A 14 -2.75 -13.04 -14.27
CA VAL A 14 -2.88 -12.72 -12.85
C VAL A 14 -1.96 -11.57 -12.45
N VAL A 15 -0.72 -11.54 -12.94
CA VAL A 15 0.24 -10.44 -12.65
C VAL A 15 -0.19 -9.14 -13.32
N GLY A 16 -0.63 -9.17 -14.58
CA GLY A 16 -1.16 -8.00 -15.28
C GLY A 16 -2.44 -7.46 -14.63
N TRP A 17 -3.38 -8.34 -14.30
CA TRP A 17 -4.62 -8.00 -13.60
C TRP A 17 -4.35 -7.44 -12.19
N LEU A 18 -3.42 -8.03 -11.44
CA LEU A 18 -3.00 -7.50 -10.13
C LEU A 18 -2.36 -6.12 -10.28
N ALA A 19 -1.47 -5.92 -11.24
CA ALA A 19 -0.86 -4.61 -11.49
C ALA A 19 -1.93 -3.55 -11.82
N GLU A 20 -2.89 -3.88 -12.68
CA GLU A 20 -4.03 -2.98 -13.01
C GLU A 20 -4.96 -2.73 -11.82
N ARG A 21 -5.31 -3.75 -11.04
CA ARG A 21 -6.16 -3.57 -9.84
C ARG A 21 -5.45 -2.78 -8.75
N MET A 22 -4.15 -2.99 -8.54
CA MET A 22 -3.38 -2.23 -7.56
C MET A 22 -3.18 -0.77 -7.95
N SER A 23 -3.24 -0.44 -9.26
CA SER A 23 -3.33 0.94 -9.77
C SER A 23 -4.71 1.57 -9.49
N GLN A 24 -5.77 0.78 -9.52
CA GLN A 24 -7.15 1.21 -9.27
C GLN A 24 -7.56 1.28 -7.80
N ILE A 25 -6.78 0.72 -6.86
CA ILE A 25 -6.94 0.99 -5.42
C ILE A 25 -6.40 2.42 -5.15
N LYS A 26 -7.10 3.40 -5.70
CA LYS A 26 -7.18 4.77 -5.21
C LYS A 26 -8.42 4.78 -4.32
N LEU A 27 -8.21 4.61 -3.02
CA LEU A 27 -9.27 4.58 -2.02
C LEU A 27 -10.01 5.91 -2.04
N GLN A 28 -11.25 5.90 -2.51
CA GLN A 28 -12.21 6.97 -2.28
C GLN A 28 -12.59 6.93 -0.80
N GLY A 29 -12.04 7.86 -0.02
CA GLY A 29 -12.30 8.00 1.42
C GLY A 29 -13.52 8.88 1.67
N GLU A 30 -14.67 8.28 1.96
CA GLU A 30 -15.83 9.00 2.49
C GLU A 30 -16.43 8.21 3.66
N ALA A 31 -15.98 8.46 4.90
CA ALA A 31 -16.66 7.87 6.07
C ALA A 31 -16.44 8.52 7.45
N LEU A 32 -15.79 9.70 7.62
CA LEU A 32 -15.64 10.32 8.95
C LEU A 32 -15.78 11.85 8.95
N ARG A 33 -16.49 12.37 9.95
CA ARG A 33 -16.94 13.78 10.09
C ARG A 33 -15.87 14.70 10.71
N ASP A 34 -14.77 14.14 11.19
CA ASP A 34 -13.61 14.86 11.73
C ASP A 34 -12.45 14.74 10.74
N GLY A 35 -12.04 15.85 10.15
CA GLY A 35 -11.04 15.88 9.07
C GLY A 35 -9.69 15.31 9.48
N ALA A 36 -9.25 15.53 10.72
CA ALA A 36 -7.92 15.08 11.16
C ALA A 36 -7.87 13.57 11.44
N LEU A 37 -8.92 13.01 12.07
CA LEU A 37 -9.02 11.57 12.29
C LEU A 37 -9.27 10.80 10.99
N ARG A 38 -10.06 11.39 10.09
CA ARG A 38 -10.26 10.88 8.73
C ARG A 38 -8.93 10.81 7.95
N ASP A 39 -8.18 11.91 7.91
CA ASP A 39 -6.86 11.97 7.26
C ASP A 39 -5.94 10.86 7.81
N LEU A 40 -5.93 10.67 9.13
CA LEU A 40 -5.13 9.64 9.77
C LEU A 40 -5.52 8.24 9.29
N LEU A 41 -6.81 7.89 9.30
CA LEU A 41 -7.26 6.57 8.85
C LEU A 41 -7.03 6.35 7.34
N GLU A 42 -7.18 7.38 6.51
CA GLU A 42 -6.83 7.31 5.10
C GLU A 42 -5.34 6.99 4.92
N LEU A 43 -4.45 7.61 5.69
CA LEU A 43 -3.01 7.36 5.68
C LEU A 43 -2.64 5.96 6.20
N GLU A 44 -3.29 5.47 7.25
CA GLU A 44 -3.10 4.09 7.74
C GLU A 44 -3.53 3.07 6.67
N THR A 45 -4.66 3.32 6.01
CA THR A 45 -5.16 2.46 4.92
C THR A 45 -4.20 2.45 3.73
N LEU A 46 -3.65 3.61 3.36
CA LEU A 46 -2.62 3.72 2.32
C LEU A 46 -1.36 2.92 2.72
N SER A 47 -0.89 3.04 3.96
CA SER A 47 0.26 2.29 4.47
C SER A 47 0.08 0.77 4.36
N ILE A 48 -1.09 0.27 4.79
CA ILE A 48 -1.46 -1.15 4.66
C ILE A 48 -1.45 -1.58 3.19
N GLY A 49 -2.01 -0.76 2.30
CA GLY A 49 -2.02 -1.01 0.86
C GLY A 49 -0.62 -1.13 0.27
N VAL A 50 0.29 -0.21 0.61
CA VAL A 50 1.68 -0.23 0.12
C VAL A 50 2.45 -1.42 0.67
N HIS A 51 2.33 -1.72 1.97
CA HIS A 51 2.93 -2.93 2.55
C HIS A 51 2.41 -4.21 1.91
N GLY A 52 1.11 -4.29 1.60
CA GLY A 52 0.50 -5.39 0.87
C GLY A 52 1.12 -5.58 -0.53
N LYS A 53 1.27 -4.49 -1.29
CA LYS A 53 1.96 -4.49 -2.60
C LYS A 53 3.38 -5.01 -2.48
N GLN A 54 4.15 -4.51 -1.52
CA GLN A 54 5.53 -4.94 -1.33
C GLN A 54 5.63 -6.42 -0.97
N ARG A 55 4.73 -6.95 -0.13
CA ARG A 55 4.66 -8.38 0.17
C ARG A 55 4.40 -9.20 -1.10
N LEU A 56 3.48 -8.76 -1.95
CA LEU A 56 3.24 -9.40 -3.25
C LEU A 56 4.49 -9.40 -4.15
N TRP A 57 5.17 -8.25 -4.29
CA TRP A 57 6.37 -8.14 -5.11
C TRP A 57 7.51 -9.02 -4.60
N ARG A 58 7.70 -9.12 -3.27
CA ARG A 58 8.68 -10.05 -2.67
C ARG A 58 8.33 -11.51 -2.98
N SER A 59 7.06 -11.89 -2.86
CA SER A 59 6.62 -13.24 -3.21
C SER A 59 6.85 -13.58 -4.69
N LEU A 60 6.62 -12.62 -5.59
CA LEU A 60 6.90 -12.80 -7.03
C LEU A 60 8.40 -12.85 -7.30
N SER A 61 9.21 -12.06 -6.58
CA SER A 61 10.67 -12.09 -6.72
C SER A 61 11.25 -13.45 -6.36
N ALA A 62 10.69 -14.13 -5.36
CA ALA A 62 11.13 -15.46 -4.94
C ALA A 62 10.96 -16.56 -6.00
N ILE A 63 10.08 -16.35 -6.98
CA ILE A 63 9.83 -17.31 -8.09
C ILE A 63 10.32 -16.76 -9.44
N ARG A 64 11.00 -15.61 -9.47
CA ARG A 64 11.38 -14.88 -10.70
C ARG A 64 12.21 -15.73 -11.66
N ASP A 65 13.15 -16.51 -11.16
CA ASP A 65 14.09 -17.29 -11.99
C ASP A 65 13.38 -18.41 -12.79
N GLY A 66 12.26 -18.92 -12.27
CA GLY A 66 11.45 -19.93 -12.95
C GLY A 66 10.46 -19.37 -13.98
N HIS A 67 10.31 -18.04 -14.07
CA HIS A 67 9.27 -17.41 -14.86
C HIS A 67 9.80 -16.21 -15.66
N PRO A 68 10.05 -16.37 -16.98
CA PRO A 68 10.51 -15.29 -17.87
C PRO A 68 9.63 -14.04 -17.83
N ALA A 69 8.33 -14.21 -17.58
CA ALA A 69 7.35 -13.17 -17.32
C ALA A 69 7.79 -12.14 -16.27
N LEU A 70 8.33 -12.65 -15.16
CA LEU A 70 8.71 -11.89 -13.98
C LEU A 70 10.12 -11.31 -14.15
N GLN A 71 10.92 -11.90 -15.04
CA GLN A 71 12.23 -11.35 -15.39
C GLN A 71 12.10 -10.02 -16.12
N ALA A 72 11.05 -9.86 -16.94
CA ALA A 72 10.73 -8.61 -17.63
C ALA A 72 10.22 -7.49 -16.70
N LEU A 73 9.84 -7.81 -15.46
CA LEU A 73 9.43 -6.82 -14.47
C LEU A 73 10.63 -6.38 -13.62
N ASP A 74 10.73 -5.08 -13.40
CA ASP A 74 11.68 -4.50 -12.44
C ASP A 74 11.08 -4.52 -11.03
N LEU A 75 11.02 -5.72 -10.44
CA LEU A 75 10.44 -5.93 -9.11
C LEU A 75 11.22 -5.18 -8.01
N ASP A 76 12.53 -4.99 -8.20
CA ASP A 76 13.39 -4.25 -7.26
C ASP A 76 13.02 -2.75 -7.27
N ALA A 77 12.87 -2.14 -8.45
CA ALA A 77 12.42 -0.75 -8.55
C ALA A 77 10.99 -0.56 -8.01
N LEU A 78 10.11 -1.55 -8.17
CA LEU A 78 8.76 -1.52 -7.59
C LEU A 78 8.79 -1.59 -6.06
N LEU A 79 9.71 -2.38 -5.48
CA LEU A 79 9.91 -2.45 -4.04
C LEU A 79 10.45 -1.13 -3.48
N GLU A 80 11.50 -0.57 -4.09
CA GLU A 80 12.09 0.73 -3.72
C GLU A 80 11.06 1.86 -3.81
N THR A 81 10.22 1.85 -4.85
CA THR A 81 9.12 2.80 -4.98
C THR A 81 8.12 2.69 -3.82
N GLY A 82 7.81 1.46 -3.38
CA GLY A 82 6.99 1.23 -2.20
C GLY A 82 7.61 1.77 -0.91
N GLU A 83 8.93 1.64 -0.75
CA GLU A 83 9.64 2.17 0.42
C GLU A 83 9.55 3.70 0.48
N ARG A 84 9.82 4.38 -0.64
CA ARG A 84 9.66 5.84 -0.76
C ARG A 84 8.22 6.30 -0.51
N GLN A 85 7.23 5.54 -0.97
CA GLN A 85 5.82 5.83 -0.69
C GLN A 85 5.51 5.74 0.81
N LEU A 86 6.04 4.74 1.51
CA LEU A 86 5.85 4.58 2.96
C LEU A 86 6.51 5.71 3.75
N GLU A 87 7.70 6.18 3.36
CA GLU A 87 8.35 7.33 3.99
C GLU A 87 7.50 8.61 3.88
N ILE A 88 6.89 8.82 2.72
CA ILE A 88 5.96 9.94 2.49
C ILE A 88 4.73 9.79 3.37
N VAL A 89 4.09 8.61 3.37
CA VAL A 89 2.90 8.33 4.18
C VAL A 89 3.19 8.53 5.67
N GLU A 90 4.31 8.00 6.17
CA GLU A 90 4.70 8.10 7.58
C GLU A 90 4.87 9.55 8.03
N ARG A 91 5.49 10.40 7.21
CA ARG A 91 5.61 11.83 7.50
C ARG A 91 4.25 12.51 7.65
N HIS A 92 3.32 12.24 6.72
CA HIS A 92 1.97 12.81 6.80
C HIS A 92 1.16 12.23 7.96
N ARG A 93 1.33 10.94 8.25
CA ARG A 93 0.63 10.23 9.33
C ARG A 93 1.00 10.79 10.68
N ARG A 94 2.28 11.07 10.94
CA ARG A 94 2.74 11.74 12.18
C ARG A 94 2.10 13.12 12.35
N ALA A 95 2.04 13.90 11.28
CA ALA A 95 1.38 15.21 11.31
C ALA A 95 -0.13 15.06 11.59
N ALA A 96 -0.80 14.07 10.98
CA ALA A 96 -2.22 13.81 11.21
C ALA A 96 -2.51 13.35 12.65
N VAL A 97 -1.64 12.54 13.26
CA VAL A 97 -1.74 12.16 14.69
C VAL A 97 -1.70 13.39 15.59
N ALA A 98 -0.75 14.31 15.35
CA ALA A 98 -0.64 15.53 16.13
C ALA A 98 -1.93 16.39 16.04
N ARG A 99 -2.46 16.58 14.82
CA ARG A 99 -3.72 17.31 14.62
C ARG A 99 -4.91 16.61 15.29
N ALA A 100 -5.03 15.30 15.12
CA ALA A 100 -6.17 14.53 15.62
C ALA A 100 -6.23 14.44 17.15
N PHE A 101 -5.08 14.41 17.82
CA PHE A 101 -5.03 14.10 19.26
C PHE A 101 -4.44 15.21 20.14
N LEU A 102 -3.66 16.15 19.60
CA LEU A 102 -3.02 17.22 20.39
C LEU A 102 -3.72 18.57 20.22
N GLU A 103 -4.20 18.90 19.01
CA GLU A 103 -4.84 20.20 18.75
C GLU A 103 -6.29 20.27 19.26
N GLY A 104 -6.97 19.12 19.41
CA GLY A 104 -8.30 19.01 20.02
C GLY A 104 -8.32 19.06 21.56
N SER A 105 -7.17 18.96 22.23
CA SER A 105 -7.07 18.97 23.70
C SER A 105 -7.09 20.38 24.33
N ALA A 106 -7.00 21.45 23.53
CA ALA A 106 -6.96 22.82 24.01
C ALA A 106 -8.35 23.41 24.36
N ALA A 107 -9.43 22.64 24.21
CA ALA A 107 -10.81 23.06 24.51
C ALA A 107 -11.44 22.26 25.67
N ALA A 108 -10.66 21.93 26.71
CA ALA A 108 -11.25 21.57 27.99
C ALA A 108 -11.65 22.88 28.71
N PRO A 109 -12.95 23.15 28.93
CA PRO A 109 -13.37 24.30 29.72
C PRO A 109 -12.94 24.11 31.17
N ASP A 110 -12.39 25.16 31.76
CA ASP A 110 -12.08 25.30 33.18
C ASP A 110 -13.36 25.14 34.01
N PRO A 111 -13.46 24.17 34.93
CA PRO A 111 -14.53 24.14 35.92
C PRO A 111 -14.10 24.94 37.16
N ALA A 112 -14.43 26.22 37.19
CA ALA A 112 -14.53 27.02 38.41
C ALA A 112 -15.72 27.97 38.35
#